data_AF-A0A164QBV4-F1
#
_entry.id   AF-A0A164QBV4-F1
#
_cell.length_a   1.000
_cell.length_b   1.000
_cell.length_c   1.000
_cell.angle_alpha   90.00
_cell.angle_beta   90.00
_cell.angle_gamma   90.00
#
_symmetry.space_group_name_H-M   'P 1'
#
loop_
_entity.id
_entity.type
_entity.pdbx_description
1 polymer ?
#
loop_
_entity_poly.entity_id
_entity_poly.type
_entity_poly.pdbx_seq_one_letter_code
_entity_poly.pdbx_strand_id
1 'polypeptide(L)'
;MPLEGHPVGCRCEPCLQLLPRKVTGFAVTPEFLIRYYKTRVSESKDPNQKITDIRCATALAMTDIKQKTRLPLLIQLKWEDRKYILRACEENPFYEDGGYATRTIHEQDPQWVQGIQSLRQLLVDEGAIGPDEEMEDYEVYEADMEKRIRIRRRLWRKLDFDEGLCSRPPVEASVDEDSDIPEF
;
A
#
# COMPACT_ATOMS: atom_id res chain seq x y z
N MET A 1 19.45 12.58 11.37
CA MET A 1 20.87 12.83 11.70
C MET A 1 21.62 11.50 11.57
N PRO A 2 22.87 11.48 11.08
CA PRO A 2 23.66 10.25 11.06
C PRO A 2 23.83 9.68 12.48
N LEU A 3 23.84 8.35 12.61
CA LEU A 3 24.13 7.69 13.88
C LEU A 3 25.56 8.03 14.34
N GLU A 4 25.76 8.12 15.65
CA GLU A 4 27.09 8.37 16.22
C GLU A 4 28.05 7.25 15.79
N GLY A 5 29.18 7.62 15.17
CA GLY A 5 30.12 6.66 14.56
C GLY A 5 29.82 6.24 13.12
N HIS A 6 28.74 6.74 12.51
CA HIS A 6 28.37 6.42 11.13
C HIS A 6 28.42 7.66 10.21
N PRO A 7 29.25 7.68 9.16
CA PRO A 7 29.29 8.81 8.23
C PRO A 7 27.98 8.94 7.44
N VAL A 8 27.70 10.15 6.93
CA VAL A 8 26.61 10.38 5.98
C VAL A 8 26.80 9.47 4.77
N GLY A 9 25.79 8.66 4.43
CA GLY A 9 25.87 7.64 3.38
C GLY A 9 26.33 6.25 3.86
N CYS A 10 26.45 6.02 5.17
CA CYS A 10 26.70 4.68 5.71
C CYS A 10 25.58 3.70 5.34
N ARG A 11 25.94 2.52 4.82
CA ARG A 11 25.01 1.47 4.38
C ARG A 11 24.93 0.27 5.34
N CYS A 12 25.31 0.44 6.61
CA CYS A 12 25.13 -0.63 7.61
C CYS A 12 23.65 -0.76 7.99
N GLU A 13 23.24 -1.96 8.43
CA GLU A 13 21.85 -2.27 8.77
C GLU A 13 21.18 -1.25 9.72
N PRO A 14 21.80 -0.76 10.81
CA PRO A 14 21.23 0.30 11.63
C PRO A 14 20.97 1.63 10.89
N CYS A 15 21.87 2.03 9.98
CA CYS A 15 21.67 3.25 9.18
C CYS A 15 20.59 3.05 8.11
N LEU A 16 20.50 1.85 7.54
CA LEU A 16 19.46 1.50 6.57
C LEU A 16 18.06 1.49 7.20
N GLN A 17 17.94 1.17 8.48
CA GLN A 17 16.65 1.22 9.18
C GLN A 17 16.12 2.64 9.40
N LEU A 18 16.99 3.66 9.31
CA LEU A 18 16.67 5.06 9.65
C LEU A 18 16.35 5.96 8.44
N LEU A 19 16.75 5.60 7.23
CA LEU A 19 16.43 6.41 6.06
C LEU A 19 15.09 5.98 5.45
N PRO A 20 14.17 6.93 5.18
CA PRO A 20 12.90 6.59 4.57
C PRO A 20 13.11 6.19 3.11
N ARG A 21 12.33 5.21 2.68
CA ARG A 21 12.07 4.96 1.26
C ARG A 21 10.92 5.86 0.86
N LYS A 22 11.04 6.53 -0.28
CA LYS A 22 9.98 7.40 -0.78
C LYS A 22 9.13 6.60 -1.77
N VAL A 23 7.85 6.42 -1.45
CA VAL A 23 6.89 5.68 -2.26
C VAL A 23 5.88 6.66 -2.80
N THR A 24 5.69 6.71 -4.11
CA THR A 24 4.74 7.63 -4.73
C THR A 24 3.54 6.85 -5.28
N GLY A 25 2.33 7.33 -4.98
CA GLY A 25 1.11 6.62 -5.38
C GLY A 25 -0.19 7.28 -4.92
N PHE A 26 -1.30 6.60 -5.15
CA PHE A 26 -2.62 7.01 -4.64
C PHE A 26 -2.98 6.20 -3.40
N ALA A 27 -3.43 6.87 -2.33
CA ALA A 27 -3.91 6.20 -1.14
C ALA A 27 -5.40 5.85 -1.28
N VAL A 28 -5.71 4.56 -1.28
CA VAL A 28 -7.07 4.03 -1.36
C VAL A 28 -7.45 3.30 -0.08
N THR A 29 -8.75 3.21 0.19
CA THR A 29 -9.23 2.42 1.33
C THR A 29 -9.13 0.92 1.03
N PRO A 30 -8.93 0.07 2.05
CA PRO A 30 -8.99 -1.38 1.90
C PRO A 30 -10.35 -1.86 1.36
N GLU A 31 -11.43 -1.23 1.80
CA GLU A 31 -12.81 -1.52 1.37
C GLU A 31 -13.01 -1.23 -0.13
N PHE A 32 -12.32 -0.24 -0.69
CA PHE A 32 -12.36 0.01 -2.13
C PHE A 32 -11.87 -1.20 -2.93
N LEU A 33 -10.74 -1.82 -2.55
CA LEU A 33 -10.20 -2.96 -3.30
C LEU A 33 -11.15 -4.17 -3.26
N ILE A 34 -11.85 -4.33 -2.13
CA ILE A 34 -12.87 -5.36 -1.95
C ILE A 34 -14.11 -5.09 -2.81
N ARG A 35 -14.63 -3.86 -2.77
CA ARG A 35 -15.74 -3.43 -3.63
C ARG A 35 -15.40 -3.57 -5.11
N TYR A 36 -14.20 -3.13 -5.49
CA TYR A 36 -13.70 -3.20 -6.87
C TYR A 36 -13.60 -4.66 -7.34
N TYR A 37 -13.05 -5.56 -6.50
CA TYR A 37 -13.03 -6.98 -6.81
C TYR A 37 -14.44 -7.52 -7.10
N LYS A 38 -15.39 -7.27 -6.20
CA LYS A 38 -16.77 -7.79 -6.33
C LYS A 38 -17.51 -7.27 -7.56
N THR A 39 -17.25 -6.04 -7.98
CA THR A 39 -18.03 -5.38 -9.04
C THR A 39 -17.36 -5.42 -10.41
N ARG A 40 -16.03 -5.53 -10.46
CA ARG A 40 -15.24 -5.44 -11.70
C ARG A 40 -14.50 -6.72 -12.06
N VAL A 41 -14.08 -7.50 -11.07
CA VAL A 41 -13.16 -8.63 -11.27
C VAL A 41 -13.84 -9.98 -11.11
N SER A 42 -14.73 -10.12 -10.14
CA SER A 42 -15.44 -11.38 -9.92
C SER A 42 -16.33 -11.70 -11.13
N GLU A 43 -16.52 -13.00 -11.39
CA GLU A 43 -17.37 -13.46 -12.49
C GLU A 43 -18.83 -13.01 -12.31
N SER A 44 -19.31 -12.99 -11.07
CA SER A 44 -20.70 -12.62 -10.76
C SER A 44 -20.95 -11.12 -10.89
N LYS A 45 -19.92 -10.28 -10.73
CA LYS A 45 -20.00 -8.82 -10.64
C LYS A 45 -21.05 -8.31 -9.63
N ASP A 46 -21.37 -9.12 -8.63
CA ASP A 46 -22.36 -8.81 -7.61
C ASP A 46 -21.68 -8.13 -6.40
N PRO A 47 -22.06 -6.88 -6.05
CA PRO A 47 -21.54 -6.20 -4.86
C PRO A 47 -21.82 -6.94 -3.55
N ASN A 48 -22.81 -7.84 -3.52
CA ASN A 48 -23.17 -8.63 -2.35
C ASN A 48 -22.51 -10.03 -2.36
N GLN A 49 -21.69 -10.35 -3.36
CA GLN A 49 -20.98 -11.62 -3.40
C GLN A 49 -20.14 -11.78 -2.14
N LYS A 50 -20.28 -12.94 -1.48
CA LYS A 50 -19.40 -13.33 -0.38
C LYS A 50 -18.00 -13.62 -0.90
N ILE A 51 -17.01 -12.96 -0.31
CA ILE A 51 -15.60 -13.26 -0.55
C ILE A 51 -15.18 -14.38 0.38
N THR A 52 -14.41 -15.34 -0.12
CA THR A 52 -13.88 -16.46 0.69
C THR A 52 -12.45 -16.21 1.17
N ASP A 53 -11.69 -15.36 0.47
CA ASP A 53 -10.34 -14.95 0.84
C ASP A 53 -10.09 -13.49 0.42
N ILE A 54 -10.06 -12.60 1.41
CA ILE A 54 -9.85 -11.15 1.25
C ILE A 54 -8.48 -10.84 0.64
N ARG A 55 -7.45 -11.63 0.98
CA ARG A 55 -6.10 -11.43 0.46
C ARG A 55 -6.07 -11.76 -1.03
N CYS A 56 -6.69 -12.86 -1.42
CA CYS A 56 -6.84 -13.24 -2.81
C CYS A 56 -7.65 -12.21 -3.59
N ALA A 57 -8.81 -11.79 -3.07
CA ALA A 57 -9.65 -10.75 -3.68
C ALA A 57 -8.88 -9.44 -3.90
N THR A 58 -8.14 -8.98 -2.90
CA THR A 58 -7.30 -7.78 -2.99
C THR A 58 -6.19 -7.94 -4.05
N ALA A 59 -5.53 -9.09 -4.10
CA ALA A 59 -4.48 -9.36 -5.10
C ALA A 59 -5.04 -9.42 -6.54
N LEU A 60 -6.24 -9.96 -6.72
CA LEU A 60 -6.92 -10.01 -8.01
C LEU A 60 -7.40 -8.62 -8.45
N ALA A 61 -7.95 -7.81 -7.53
CA ALA A 61 -8.27 -6.40 -7.79
C ALA A 61 -7.02 -5.63 -8.26
N MET A 62 -5.91 -5.76 -7.54
CA MET A 62 -4.64 -5.15 -7.93
C MET A 62 -4.16 -5.62 -9.30
N THR A 63 -4.34 -6.90 -9.64
CA THR A 63 -3.94 -7.45 -10.95
C THR A 63 -4.75 -6.84 -12.08
N ASP A 64 -6.07 -6.73 -11.93
CA ASP A 64 -6.95 -6.10 -12.93
C ASP A 64 -6.65 -4.60 -13.10
N ILE A 65 -6.43 -3.87 -12.00
CA ILE A 65 -6.04 -2.46 -12.05
C ILE A 65 -4.73 -2.29 -12.84
N LYS A 66 -3.69 -3.09 -12.54
CA LYS A 66 -2.41 -3.06 -13.30
C LYS A 66 -2.61 -3.30 -14.79
N GLN A 67 -3.47 -4.26 -15.15
CA GLN A 67 -3.74 -4.57 -16.55
C GLN A 67 -4.45 -3.41 -17.27
N LYS A 68 -5.43 -2.79 -16.62
CA LYS A 68 -6.19 -1.66 -17.18
C LYS A 68 -5.33 -0.41 -17.34
N THR A 69 -4.48 -0.12 -16.38
CA THR A 69 -3.64 1.10 -16.37
C THR A 69 -2.29 0.88 -17.04
N ARG A 70 -1.92 -0.38 -17.31
CA ARG A 70 -0.60 -0.81 -17.82
C ARG A 70 0.56 -0.36 -16.94
N LEU A 71 0.30 -0.09 -15.66
CA LEU A 71 1.32 0.28 -14.70
C LEU A 71 1.76 -0.94 -13.87
N PRO A 72 3.06 -1.09 -13.59
CA PRO A 72 3.58 -2.14 -12.71
C PRO A 72 3.35 -1.78 -11.23
N LEU A 73 2.08 -1.58 -10.84
CA LEU A 73 1.72 -1.11 -9.50
C LEU A 73 2.11 -2.13 -8.42
N LEU A 74 2.42 -1.64 -7.24
CA LEU A 74 2.56 -2.47 -6.03
C LEU A 74 1.69 -1.88 -4.92
N ILE A 75 1.48 -2.65 -3.85
CA ILE A 75 0.63 -2.22 -2.74
C ILE A 75 1.48 -2.05 -1.49
N GLN A 76 1.39 -0.89 -0.86
CA GLN A 76 2.07 -0.56 0.39
C GLN A 76 1.03 -0.15 1.42
N LEU A 77 1.04 -0.76 2.60
CA LEU A 77 0.17 -0.29 3.70
C LEU A 77 0.77 0.99 4.28
N LYS A 78 -0.03 2.06 4.31
CA LYS A 78 0.15 3.27 5.13
C LYS A 78 -0.55 2.99 6.46
N TRP A 79 0.23 2.65 7.48
CA TRP A 79 -0.31 2.07 8.71
C TRP A 79 -0.98 3.11 9.60
N GLU A 80 -0.54 4.37 9.50
CA GLU A 80 -1.04 5.55 10.20
C GLU A 80 -2.53 5.76 9.92
N ASP A 81 -2.90 5.73 8.64
CA ASP A 81 -4.28 5.97 8.19
C ASP A 81 -5.02 4.68 7.83
N ARG A 82 -4.37 3.53 8.00
CA ARG A 82 -4.88 2.20 7.61
C ARG A 82 -5.33 2.13 6.13
N LYS A 83 -4.68 2.91 5.26
CA LYS A 83 -4.93 2.93 3.80
C LYS A 83 -3.88 2.13 3.04
N TYR A 84 -4.21 1.71 1.84
CA TYR A 84 -3.24 1.15 0.90
C TYR A 84 -2.80 2.20 -0.10
N ILE A 85 -1.49 2.35 -0.25
CA ILE A 85 -0.89 3.13 -1.33
C ILE A 85 -0.76 2.21 -2.53
N LEU A 86 -1.42 2.57 -3.63
CA LEU A 86 -1.19 2.00 -4.94
C LEU A 86 0.08 2.63 -5.51
N ARG A 87 1.22 1.99 -5.20
CA ARG A 87 2.55 2.47 -5.52
C ARG A 87 2.81 2.42 -7.02
N ALA A 88 3.05 3.60 -7.60
CA ALA A 88 3.44 3.76 -8.99
C ALA A 88 4.97 3.81 -9.18
N CYS A 89 5.69 4.38 -8.21
CA CYS A 89 7.16 4.38 -8.19
C CYS A 89 7.70 4.38 -6.76
N GLU A 90 8.99 4.05 -6.62
CA GLU A 90 9.73 4.04 -5.35
C GLU A 90 11.11 4.65 -5.58
N GLU A 91 11.49 5.62 -4.76
CA GLU A 91 12.87 6.07 -4.64
C GLU A 91 13.43 5.44 -3.38
N ASN A 92 14.32 4.48 -3.61
CA ASN A 92 14.97 3.76 -2.54
C ASN A 92 16.42 4.22 -2.44
N PRO A 93 16.82 4.94 -1.38
CA PRO A 93 18.18 5.45 -1.23
C PRO A 93 19.24 4.34 -1.08
N PHE A 94 18.82 3.08 -0.91
CA PHE A 94 19.70 1.95 -0.64
C PHE A 94 20.08 1.14 -1.88
N TYR A 95 19.32 1.26 -2.97
CA TYR A 95 19.57 0.52 -4.20
C TYR A 95 19.75 1.49 -5.37
N GLU A 96 21.00 1.83 -5.69
CA GLU A 96 21.33 2.59 -6.90
C GLU A 96 21.04 1.79 -8.19
N ASP A 97 21.10 0.45 -8.12
CA ASP A 97 20.92 -0.47 -9.26
C ASP A 97 19.62 -1.30 -9.19
N GLY A 98 18.79 -1.08 -8.18
CA GLY A 98 17.75 -2.03 -7.79
C GLY A 98 16.46 -1.94 -8.61
N GLY A 99 16.50 -1.97 -9.95
CA GLY A 99 15.34 -2.27 -10.83
C GLY A 99 14.06 -1.43 -10.71
N TYR A 100 13.95 -0.52 -9.74
CA TYR A 100 12.85 0.39 -9.53
C TYR A 100 13.31 1.75 -10.06
N ALA A 101 12.80 2.14 -11.23
CA ALA A 101 13.09 3.44 -11.78
C ALA A 101 12.53 4.54 -10.85
N THR A 102 13.33 5.57 -10.62
CA THR A 102 12.90 6.75 -9.85
C THR A 102 11.78 7.46 -10.59
N ARG A 103 11.01 8.29 -9.87
CA ARG A 103 9.91 9.08 -10.46
C ARG A 103 10.40 9.88 -11.69
N THR A 104 11.59 10.46 -11.61
CA THR A 104 12.22 11.21 -12.70
C THR A 104 12.44 10.39 -13.98
N ILE A 105 12.77 9.09 -13.86
CA ILE A 105 12.94 8.21 -15.02
C ILE A 105 11.57 7.91 -15.65
N HIS A 106 10.58 7.64 -14.81
CA HIS A 106 9.23 7.29 -15.24
C HIS A 106 8.44 8.46 -15.84
N GLU A 107 8.65 9.69 -15.36
CA GLU A 107 7.97 10.88 -15.90
C GLU A 107 8.38 11.21 -17.34
N GLN A 108 9.53 10.68 -17.80
CA GLN A 108 9.96 10.79 -19.20
C GLN A 108 9.36 9.72 -20.10
N ASP A 109 8.75 8.66 -19.54
CA ASP A 109 8.09 7.60 -20.29
C ASP A 109 6.61 7.96 -20.55
N PRO A 110 6.23 8.23 -21.82
CA PRO A 110 4.85 8.57 -22.16
C PRO A 110 3.85 7.48 -21.78
N GLN A 111 4.25 6.20 -21.81
CA GLN A 111 3.36 5.10 -21.42
C GLN A 111 3.06 5.12 -19.93
N TRP A 112 4.08 5.41 -19.11
CA TRP A 112 3.89 5.57 -17.68
C TRP A 112 3.00 6.78 -17.38
N VAL A 113 3.25 7.94 -18.00
CA VAL A 113 2.43 9.15 -17.82
C VAL A 113 0.97 8.89 -18.19
N GLN A 114 0.71 8.26 -19.34
CA GLN A 114 -0.64 7.86 -19.74
C GLN A 114 -1.24 6.84 -18.77
N GLY A 115 -0.45 5.90 -18.29
CA GLY A 115 -0.85 4.92 -17.28
C GLY A 115 -1.29 5.57 -15.98
N ILE A 116 -0.60 6.62 -15.52
CA ILE A 116 -0.95 7.38 -14.30
C ILE A 116 -2.25 8.14 -14.48
N GLN A 117 -2.43 8.81 -15.62
CA GLN A 117 -3.70 9.45 -15.96
C GLN A 117 -4.85 8.44 -15.98
N SER A 118 -4.62 7.26 -16.56
CA SER A 118 -5.60 6.17 -16.62
C SER A 118 -5.91 5.60 -15.23
N LEU A 119 -4.90 5.44 -14.38
CA LEU A 119 -5.07 5.02 -12.98
C LEU A 119 -5.90 6.04 -12.22
N ARG A 120 -5.55 7.32 -12.30
CA ARG A 120 -6.30 8.39 -11.63
C ARG A 120 -7.76 8.39 -12.07
N GLN A 121 -8.01 8.37 -13.37
CA GLN A 121 -9.37 8.35 -13.90
C GLN A 121 -10.16 7.14 -13.38
N LEU A 122 -9.56 5.95 -13.40
CA LEU A 122 -10.18 4.73 -12.86
C LEU A 122 -10.51 4.89 -11.37
N LEU A 123 -9.59 5.43 -10.56
CA LEU A 123 -9.81 5.61 -9.12
C LEU A 123 -10.92 6.64 -8.84
N VAL A 124 -11.03 7.70 -9.65
CA VAL A 124 -12.12 8.69 -9.55
C VAL A 124 -13.45 8.07 -9.97
N ASP A 125 -13.50 7.38 -11.11
CA ASP A 125 -14.71 6.76 -11.65
C ASP A 125 -15.27 5.69 -10.70
N GLU A 126 -14.40 4.96 -10.02
CA GLU A 126 -14.78 3.95 -9.03
C GLU A 126 -15.01 4.53 -7.63
N GLY A 127 -14.89 5.84 -7.44
CA GLY A 127 -15.09 6.53 -6.17
C GLY A 127 -14.11 6.06 -5.08
N ALA A 128 -12.87 5.78 -5.47
CA ALA A 128 -11.76 5.45 -4.56
C ALA A 128 -11.10 6.70 -4.00
N ILE A 129 -11.02 7.76 -4.82
CA ILE A 129 -10.44 9.07 -4.51
C ILE A 129 -11.34 10.19 -5.07
N GLY A 130 -11.21 11.40 -4.54
CA GLY A 130 -11.88 12.60 -5.06
C GLY A 130 -11.38 13.07 -6.43
N PRO A 131 -12.16 13.91 -7.15
CA PRO A 131 -11.84 14.36 -8.50
C PRO A 131 -10.63 15.30 -8.59
N ASP A 132 -10.20 15.86 -7.46
CA ASP A 132 -9.04 16.75 -7.32
C ASP A 132 -7.87 16.08 -6.58
N GLU A 133 -8.02 14.82 -6.16
CA GLU A 133 -6.93 14.10 -5.51
C GLU A 133 -5.82 13.78 -6.52
N GLU A 134 -4.59 13.98 -6.08
CA GLU A 134 -3.38 13.75 -6.85
C GLU A 134 -2.53 12.66 -6.21
N MET A 135 -1.52 12.22 -6.96
CA MET A 135 -0.54 11.27 -6.48
C MET A 135 0.40 11.96 -5.48
N GLU A 136 0.58 11.35 -4.31
CA GLU A 136 1.42 11.91 -3.25
C GLU A 136 2.67 11.06 -3.03
N ASP A 137 3.67 11.68 -2.41
CA ASP A 137 4.88 11.04 -1.96
C ASP A 137 4.76 10.66 -0.48
N TYR A 138 5.03 9.40 -0.16
CA TYR A 138 4.93 8.84 1.20
C TYR A 138 6.30 8.33 1.66
N GLU A 139 6.67 8.65 2.89
CA GLU A 139 7.85 8.11 3.53
C GLU A 139 7.55 6.76 4.18
N VAL A 140 8.40 5.78 3.90
CA VAL A 140 8.24 4.42 4.39
C VAL A 140 9.54 3.97 5.05
N TYR A 141 9.50 3.80 6.37
CA TYR A 141 10.64 3.37 7.16
C TYR A 141 10.70 1.86 7.29
N GLU A 142 11.90 1.30 7.23
CA GLU A 142 12.09 -0.13 7.45
C GLU A 142 11.84 -0.51 8.91
N ALA A 143 12.22 0.36 9.85
CA ALA A 143 11.92 0.23 11.27
C ALA A 143 10.42 0.02 11.58
N ASP A 144 9.51 0.49 10.72
CA ASP A 144 8.07 0.29 10.90
C ASP A 144 7.54 -1.03 10.31
N MET A 145 8.40 -1.95 9.86
CA MET A 145 7.97 -3.23 9.28
C MET A 145 7.08 -4.03 10.22
N GLU A 146 7.46 -4.17 11.49
CA GLU A 146 6.68 -4.95 12.45
C GLU A 146 5.32 -4.31 12.74
N LYS A 147 5.29 -2.98 12.94
CA LYS A 147 4.04 -2.21 13.09
C LYS A 147 3.13 -2.40 11.88
N ARG A 148 3.67 -2.26 10.67
CA ARG A 148 2.93 -2.48 9.42
C ARG A 148 2.35 -3.90 9.35
N ILE A 149 3.11 -4.93 9.72
CA ILE A 149 2.62 -6.32 9.73
C ILE A 149 1.48 -6.48 10.74
N ARG A 150 1.64 -5.93 11.95
CA ARG A 150 0.64 -5.99 13.02
C ARG A 150 -0.67 -5.31 12.61
N ILE A 151 -0.59 -4.08 12.13
CA ILE A 151 -1.75 -3.31 11.65
C ILE A 151 -2.41 -4.00 10.45
N ARG A 152 -1.62 -4.51 9.49
CA ARG A 152 -2.15 -5.26 8.33
C ARG A 152 -2.97 -6.47 8.77
N ARG A 153 -2.49 -7.24 9.74
CA ARG A 153 -3.23 -8.40 10.28
C ARG A 153 -4.54 -7.99 10.93
N ARG A 154 -4.54 -6.89 11.71
CA ARG A 154 -5.75 -6.35 12.33
C ARG A 154 -6.76 -5.88 11.28
N LEU A 155 -6.27 -5.18 10.24
CA LEU A 155 -7.08 -4.73 9.12
C LEU A 155 -7.75 -5.91 8.39
N TRP A 156 -7.00 -6.95 8.06
CA TRP A 156 -7.59 -8.13 7.41
C TRP A 156 -8.64 -8.83 8.28
N ARG A 157 -8.40 -8.96 9.59
CA ARG A 157 -9.42 -9.51 10.50
C ARG A 157 -10.68 -8.67 10.54
N LYS A 158 -10.56 -7.33 10.50
CA LYS A 158 -11.71 -6.43 10.42
C LYS A 158 -12.48 -6.67 9.13
N LEU A 159 -11.80 -6.70 7.99
CA LEU A 159 -12.44 -6.96 6.71
C LEU A 159 -13.08 -8.36 6.69
N ASP A 160 -12.45 -9.38 7.27
CA ASP A 160 -13.01 -10.73 7.39
C ASP A 160 -14.30 -10.73 8.21
N PHE A 161 -14.37 -9.92 9.28
CA PHE A 161 -15.57 -9.75 10.07
C PHE A 161 -16.67 -9.01 9.29
N ASP A 162 -16.31 -7.90 8.64
CA ASP A 162 -17.24 -7.08 7.84
C ASP A 162 -17.85 -7.89 6.67
N GLU A 163 -17.08 -8.81 6.10
CA GLU A 163 -17.50 -9.74 5.04
C GLU A 163 -18.18 -11.02 5.56
N GLY A 164 -18.34 -11.15 6.88
CA GLY A 164 -19.01 -12.29 7.52
C GLY A 164 -18.23 -13.62 7.44
N LEU A 165 -16.91 -13.56 7.22
CA LEU A 165 -15.99 -14.70 7.25
C LEU A 165 -15.57 -15.08 8.66
N CYS A 166 -15.63 -14.13 9.59
CA CYS A 166 -15.36 -14.35 11.00
C CYS A 166 -16.58 -13.97 11.85
N SER A 167 -16.90 -14.79 12.85
CA SER A 167 -18.01 -14.53 13.79
C SER A 167 -17.63 -13.66 14.99
N ARG A 168 -16.33 -13.41 15.19
CA ARG A 168 -15.81 -12.59 16.29
C ARG A 168 -15.31 -11.26 15.76
N PRO A 169 -15.73 -10.12 16.34
CA PRO A 169 -15.20 -8.83 15.96
C PRO A 169 -13.69 -8.75 16.27
N PRO A 170 -12.93 -7.94 15.51
CA PRO A 170 -11.54 -7.69 15.85
C PRO A 170 -11.45 -7.07 17.24
N VAL A 171 -10.55 -7.58 18.08
CA VAL A 171 -10.22 -6.94 19.35
C VAL A 171 -9.42 -5.69 19.02
N GLU A 172 -10.01 -4.51 19.26
CA GLU A 172 -9.26 -3.24 19.24
C GLU A 172 -8.39 -3.19 20.50
N ALA A 173 -7.19 -3.75 20.42
CA ALA A 173 -6.18 -3.45 21.43
C ALA A 173 -5.88 -1.94 21.34
N SER A 174 -5.99 -1.26 22.48
CA SER A 174 -5.62 0.15 22.59
C SER A 174 -4.18 0.34 22.12
N VAL A 175 -3.87 1.50 21.52
CA VAL A 175 -2.51 1.82 21.04
C VAL A 175 -1.50 1.82 22.20
N ASP A 176 -1.99 1.92 23.45
CA ASP A 176 -1.19 2.01 24.67
C ASP A 176 -0.81 0.67 25.31
N GLU A 177 -1.33 -0.47 24.84
CA GLU A 177 -0.91 -1.79 25.37
C GLU A 177 0.41 -2.32 24.78
N ASP A 178 1.07 -1.53 23.93
CA ASP A 178 2.31 -1.90 23.23
C ASP A 178 3.60 -1.41 23.95
N SER A 179 3.52 -0.94 25.20
CA SER A 179 4.71 -0.50 25.99
C SER A 179 5.49 -1.62 26.67
N ASP A 180 4.99 -2.85 26.70
CA ASP A 180 5.63 -3.96 27.44
C ASP A 180 6.02 -5.13 26.52
N ILE A 181 7.01 -4.92 25.67
CA ILE A 181 7.85 -6.04 25.18
C ILE A 181 9.31 -5.60 25.35
N PRO A 182 10.12 -6.29 26.17
CA PRO A 182 11.51 -5.92 26.35
C PRO A 182 12.27 -6.12 25.03
N GLU A 183 13.01 -5.09 24.64
CA GLU A 183 14.04 -5.20 23.61
C GLU A 183 15.04 -6.30 24.03
N PHE A 184 15.18 -7.33 23.20
CA PHE A 184 16.19 -8.38 23.35
C PHE A 184 17.48 -7.99 22.62
#